data_AF-A0A923WRC8-F1
#
_entry.id   AF-A0A923WRC8-F1
#
_cell.length_a   1.000
_cell.length_b   1.000
_cell.length_c   1.000
_cell.angle_alpha   90.00
_cell.angle_beta   90.00
_cell.angle_gamma   90.00
#
_symmetry.space_group_name_H-M   'P 1'
#
loop_
_entity.id
_entity.type
_entity.pdbx_description
1 polymer ?
#
loop_
_entity_poly.entity_id
_entity_poly.type
_entity_poly.pdbx_seq_one_letter_code
_entity_poly.pdbx_strand_id
1 'polypeptide(L)'
;MPLGGIIFITIFIAVFGTALIFLARAIGGVAKRTSAAKMEIYECGIPEVEKKDSKISVNFYLTAILFILFDIEIIYMYPWALNFKDFLKAGNGPLVFTSMISFMVLFIFGLWWAIKSKALEWEK
;
A
#
# COMPACT_ATOMS: atom_id res chain seq x y z
N MET A 1 -17.63 13.65 -17.21
CA MET A 1 -16.76 13.75 -16.01
C MET A 1 -16.40 15.21 -15.80
N PRO A 2 -16.55 15.80 -14.60
CA PRO A 2 -16.13 17.17 -14.35
C PRO A 2 -14.60 17.22 -14.23
N LEU A 3 -13.90 17.14 -15.37
CA LEU A 3 -12.44 17.24 -15.47
C LEU A 3 -11.91 18.49 -14.74
N GLY A 4 -12.66 19.59 -14.79
CA GLY A 4 -12.30 20.82 -14.08
C GLY A 4 -12.21 20.67 -12.56
N GLY A 5 -13.08 19.86 -11.94
CA GLY A 5 -13.05 19.61 -10.50
C GLY A 5 -11.82 18.79 -10.08
N ILE A 6 -11.48 17.77 -10.89
CA ILE A 6 -10.30 16.93 -10.66
C ILE A 6 -9.03 17.78 -10.80
N ILE A 7 -8.91 18.54 -11.89
CA ILE A 7 -7.76 19.41 -12.14
C ILE A 7 -7.59 20.44 -11.02
N PHE A 8 -8.69 21.05 -10.57
CA PHE A 8 -8.67 22.01 -9.46
C PHE A 8 -8.17 21.38 -8.17
N ILE A 9 -8.69 20.21 -7.79
CA ILE A 9 -8.26 19.49 -6.57
C ILE A 9 -6.78 19.12 -6.66
N THR A 10 -6.31 18.61 -7.80
CA THR A 10 -4.90 18.23 -7.98
C THR A 10 -3.98 19.44 -7.87
N ILE A 11 -4.32 20.56 -8.52
CA ILE A 11 -3.53 21.80 -8.42
C ILE A 11 -3.54 22.33 -6.99
N PHE A 12 -4.70 22.33 -6.33
CA PHE A 12 -4.81 22.78 -4.95
C PHE A 12 -3.92 21.96 -4.01
N ILE A 13 -3.95 20.63 -4.09
CA ILE A 13 -3.11 19.76 -3.25
C ILE A 13 -1.63 20.02 -3.52
N ALA A 14 -1.22 20.15 -4.78
CA ALA A 14 0.18 20.39 -5.15
C ALA A 14 0.68 21.75 -4.63
N VAL A 15 -0.10 22.83 -4.84
CA VAL A 15 0.25 24.18 -4.40
C VAL A 15 0.21 24.28 -2.88
N PHE A 16 -0.81 23.71 -2.24
CA PHE A 16 -0.94 23.76 -0.79
C PHE A 16 0.15 22.94 -0.09
N GLY A 17 0.42 21.72 -0.57
CA GLY A 17 1.48 20.87 -0.03
C GLY A 17 2.87 21.50 -0.17
N THR A 18 3.18 22.07 -1.33
CA THR A 18 4.46 22.78 -1.53
C THR A 18 4.54 24.04 -0.66
N ALA A 19 3.47 24.84 -0.59
CA ALA A 19 3.40 26.02 0.26
C ALA A 19 3.62 25.68 1.75
N LEU A 20 3.06 24.57 2.24
CA LEU A 20 3.30 24.10 3.61
C LEU A 20 4.76 23.69 3.84
N ILE A 21 5.42 23.02 2.89
CA ILE A 21 6.85 22.67 3.00
C ILE A 21 7.71 23.95 3.03
N PHE A 22 7.43 24.92 2.17
CA PHE A 22 8.13 26.21 2.14
C PHE A 22 7.89 27.01 3.42
N LEU A 23 6.66 27.06 3.91
CA LEU A 23 6.31 27.73 5.15
C LEU A 23 7.04 27.06 6.31
N ALA A 24 6.98 25.73 6.44
CA ALA A 24 7.67 24.97 7.47
C ALA A 24 9.19 25.24 7.47
N ARG A 25 9.81 25.36 6.30
CA ARG A 25 11.22 25.76 6.17
C ARG A 25 11.47 27.21 6.59
N ALA A 26 10.56 28.13 6.30
CA ALA A 26 10.68 29.54 6.65
C ALA A 26 10.48 29.79 8.16
N ILE A 27 9.46 29.16 8.77
CA ILE A 27 9.14 29.32 10.20
C ILE A 27 10.00 28.46 11.12
N GLY A 28 10.42 27.27 10.67
CA GLY A 28 11.14 26.30 11.50
C GLY A 28 12.54 26.73 11.91
N GLY A 29 12.99 27.90 11.42
CA GLY A 29 14.33 28.39 11.59
C GLY A 29 15.30 27.52 10.79
N VAL A 30 16.18 28.14 10.02
CA VAL A 30 17.39 27.46 9.58
C VAL A 30 18.26 27.28 10.82
N ALA A 31 17.90 26.34 11.69
CA ALA A 31 18.81 25.79 12.68
C ALA A 31 19.91 25.11 11.87
N LYS A 32 20.88 25.92 11.44
CA LYS A 32 22.04 25.51 10.67
C LYS A 32 22.58 24.27 11.37
N ARG A 33 22.34 23.09 10.78
CA ARG A 33 22.97 21.83 11.17
C ARG A 33 24.44 21.95 10.75
N THR A 34 25.20 22.76 11.48
CA THR A 34 26.59 23.09 11.15
C THR A 34 27.58 22.13 11.77
N SER A 35 27.22 21.47 12.85
CA SER A 35 28.08 20.44 13.44
C SER A 35 27.95 19.16 12.63
N ALA A 36 29.09 18.59 12.23
CA ALA A 36 29.16 17.29 11.57
C ALA A 36 28.42 16.21 12.39
N ALA A 37 28.49 16.27 13.72
CA ALA A 37 27.78 15.35 14.60
C ALA A 37 26.25 15.44 14.53
N LYS A 38 25.67 16.59 14.11
CA LYS A 38 24.21 16.71 13.88
C LYS A 38 23.76 16.14 12.53
N MET A 39 24.71 15.89 11.64
CA MET A 39 24.49 15.35 10.30
C MET A 39 24.82 13.85 10.21
N GLU A 40 25.42 13.28 11.26
CA GLU A 40 25.72 11.86 11.38
C GLU A 40 24.48 11.05 11.75
N ILE A 41 24.44 9.77 11.35
CA ILE A 41 23.39 8.83 11.73
C ILE A 41 23.52 8.54 13.24
N TYR A 42 22.39 8.61 13.95
CA TYR A 42 22.38 8.34 15.38
C TYR A 42 22.47 6.83 15.67
N GLU A 43 23.59 6.40 16.24
CA GLU A 43 23.85 5.02 16.71
C GLU A 43 24.15 5.00 18.22
N CYS A 44 23.35 5.72 19.03
CA CYS A 44 23.50 5.80 20.50
C CYS A 44 24.88 6.32 20.99
N GLY A 45 25.52 7.20 20.23
CA GLY A 45 26.82 7.81 20.58
C GLY A 45 28.04 7.00 20.14
N ILE A 46 27.84 5.93 19.36
CA ILE A 46 28.89 5.16 18.70
C ILE A 46 29.05 5.70 17.27
N PRO A 47 30.28 5.85 16.74
CA PRO A 47 30.47 6.25 15.35
C PRO A 47 29.85 5.23 14.40
N GLU A 48 29.38 5.71 13.25
CA GLU A 48 28.74 4.86 12.24
C GLU A 48 29.67 3.70 11.84
N VAL A 49 29.22 2.47 12.11
CA VAL A 49 29.90 1.27 11.61
C VAL A 49 29.46 1.09 10.17
N GLU A 50 30.40 1.14 9.20
CA GLU A 50 30.12 0.78 7.80
C GLU A 50 29.57 -0.66 7.73
N LYS A 51 28.25 -0.83 7.85
CA LYS A 51 27.56 -2.10 7.68
C LYS A 51 27.43 -2.37 6.18
N LYS A 52 28.51 -2.84 5.56
CA LYS A 52 28.42 -3.59 4.31
C LYS A 52 27.73 -4.92 4.63
N ASP A 53 26.47 -5.04 4.23
CA ASP A 53 25.66 -6.26 4.25
C ASP A 53 25.10 -6.72 5.61
N SER A 54 24.45 -5.81 6.37
CA SER A 54 23.57 -6.28 7.44
C SER A 54 22.33 -6.96 6.86
N LYS A 55 22.30 -8.30 6.88
CA LYS A 55 21.11 -9.09 6.56
C LYS A 55 20.08 -8.91 7.67
N ILE A 56 19.08 -8.07 7.42
CA ILE A 56 17.91 -7.96 8.29
C ILE A 56 16.97 -9.12 7.94
N SER A 57 16.64 -9.96 8.92
CA SER A 57 15.64 -11.01 8.75
C SER A 57 14.26 -10.38 8.61
N VAL A 58 13.68 -10.46 7.42
CA VAL A 58 12.31 -9.99 7.18
C VAL A 58 11.35 -11.10 7.59
N ASN A 59 11.02 -11.15 8.88
CA ASN A 59 10.05 -12.12 9.42
C ASN A 59 8.64 -11.93 8.82
N PHE A 60 8.42 -10.84 8.09
CA PHE A 60 7.12 -10.41 7.61
C PHE A 60 6.83 -10.74 6.13
N TYR A 61 7.71 -11.49 5.47
CA TYR A 61 7.64 -11.67 4.02
C TYR A 61 6.41 -12.48 3.58
N LEU A 62 5.98 -13.50 4.35
CA LEU A 62 4.79 -14.31 4.04
C LEU A 62 3.53 -13.46 4.02
N THR A 63 3.36 -12.58 5.01
CA THR A 63 2.25 -11.64 5.07
C THR A 63 2.27 -10.65 3.91
N ALA A 64 3.46 -10.20 3.48
CA ALA A 64 3.59 -9.31 2.31
C ALA A 64 3.15 -10.01 1.01
N ILE A 65 3.55 -11.26 0.79
CA ILE A 65 3.11 -12.03 -0.37
C ILE A 65 1.59 -12.25 -0.33
N LEU A 66 1.03 -12.59 0.83
CA LEU A 66 -0.42 -12.77 0.99
C LEU A 66 -1.18 -11.47 0.71
N PHE A 67 -0.66 -10.32 1.13
CA PHE A 67 -1.23 -9.01 0.84
C PHE A 67 -1.27 -8.72 -0.66
N ILE A 68 -0.17 -8.99 -1.39
CA ILE A 68 -0.11 -8.83 -2.85
C ILE A 68 -1.17 -9.72 -3.53
N LEU A 69 -1.29 -10.97 -3.07
CA LEU A 69 -2.28 -11.89 -3.61
C LEU A 69 -3.70 -11.35 -3.38
N PHE A 70 -4.02 -10.91 -2.16
CA PHE A 70 -5.33 -10.33 -1.85
C PHE A 70 -5.66 -9.07 -2.67
N ASP A 71 -4.67 -8.21 -2.94
CA ASP A 71 -4.87 -7.01 -3.76
C ASP A 71 -5.18 -7.37 -5.22
N ILE A 72 -4.51 -8.39 -5.78
CA ILE A 72 -4.79 -8.91 -7.11
C ILE A 72 -6.24 -9.44 -7.20
N GLU A 73 -6.72 -10.15 -6.19
CA GLU A 73 -8.10 -10.63 -6.14
C GLU A 73 -9.10 -9.46 -6.21
N ILE A 74 -8.85 -8.38 -5.44
CA ILE A 74 -9.69 -7.18 -5.45
C ILE A 74 -9.71 -6.51 -6.83
N ILE A 75 -8.56 -6.44 -7.50
CA ILE A 75 -8.47 -5.90 -8.86
C ILE A 75 -9.38 -6.66 -9.83
N TYR A 76 -9.57 -7.97 -9.66
CA TYR A 76 -10.52 -8.76 -10.46
C TYR A 76 -11.98 -8.56 -10.05
N MET A 77 -12.24 -8.40 -8.75
CA MET A 77 -13.60 -8.19 -8.24
C MET A 77 -14.19 -6.85 -8.65
N TYR A 78 -13.38 -5.80 -8.79
CA TYR A 78 -13.85 -4.45 -9.11
C TYR A 78 -14.56 -4.34 -10.47
N PRO A 79 -13.95 -4.74 -11.60
CA PRO A 79 -14.60 -4.70 -12.91
C PRO A 79 -15.86 -5.58 -12.95
N TRP A 80 -15.83 -6.73 -12.29
CA TRP A 80 -17.01 -7.59 -12.16
C TRP A 80 -18.15 -6.86 -11.45
N ALA A 81 -17.88 -6.25 -10.30
CA ALA A 81 -18.88 -5.55 -9.49
C ALA A 81 -19.48 -4.34 -10.22
N LEU A 82 -18.66 -3.57 -10.95
CA LEU A 82 -19.11 -2.39 -11.69
C LEU A 82 -19.97 -2.77 -12.91
N ASN A 83 -19.61 -3.82 -13.64
CA ASN A 83 -20.28 -4.21 -14.89
C ASN A 83 -21.39 -5.25 -14.70
N PHE A 84 -21.60 -5.76 -13.48
CA PHE A 84 -22.58 -6.82 -13.20
C PHE A 84 -23.99 -6.50 -13.72
N LYS A 85 -24.43 -5.24 -13.58
CA LYS A 85 -25.75 -4.79 -14.05
C LYS A 85 -25.92 -4.91 -15.56
N ASP A 86 -24.85 -4.70 -16.32
CA ASP A 86 -24.89 -4.79 -17.77
C ASP A 86 -24.89 -6.24 -18.23
N PHE A 87 -24.17 -7.12 -17.54
CA PHE A 87 -24.26 -8.57 -17.75
C PHE A 87 -25.65 -9.14 -17.45
N LEU A 88 -26.35 -8.61 -16.45
CA LEU A 88 -27.75 -8.99 -16.16
C LEU A 88 -28.67 -8.63 -17.32
N LYS A 89 -28.56 -7.41 -17.86
CA LYS A 89 -29.35 -6.96 -19.01
C LYS A 89 -29.05 -7.76 -20.28
N ALA A 90 -27.80 -8.19 -20.45
CA ALA A 90 -27.36 -9.01 -21.58
C ALA A 90 -27.78 -10.49 -21.49
N GLY A 91 -28.48 -10.91 -20.42
CA GLY A 91 -28.91 -12.30 -20.22
C GLY A 91 -27.82 -13.25 -19.69
N ASN A 92 -26.59 -12.77 -19.54
CA ASN A 92 -25.44 -13.55 -19.02
C ASN A 92 -25.29 -13.49 -17.49
N GLY A 93 -26.25 -12.86 -16.79
CA GLY A 93 -26.22 -12.66 -15.34
C GLY A 93 -25.95 -13.93 -14.52
N PRO A 94 -26.64 -15.06 -14.77
CA PRO A 94 -26.40 -16.29 -14.01
C PRO A 94 -24.98 -16.83 -14.15
N LEU A 95 -24.44 -16.84 -15.37
CA LEU A 95 -23.08 -17.35 -15.63
C LEU A 95 -22.02 -16.50 -14.92
N VAL A 96 -22.12 -15.18 -15.08
CA VAL A 96 -21.19 -14.21 -14.48
C VAL A 96 -21.28 -14.20 -12.95
N PHE A 97 -22.46 -14.50 -12.40
CA PHE A 97 -22.63 -14.68 -10.96
C PHE A 97 -21.97 -15.97 -10.47
N THR A 98 -22.22 -17.10 -11.14
CA THR A 98 -21.62 -18.40 -10.77
C THR A 98 -20.10 -18.36 -10.87
N SER A 99 -19.53 -17.71 -11.89
CA SER A 99 -18.07 -17.56 -12.01
C SER A 99 -17.48 -16.81 -10.82
N MET A 100 -18.12 -15.72 -10.37
CA MET A 100 -17.67 -14.96 -9.21
C MET A 100 -17.80 -15.75 -7.90
N ILE A 101 -18.89 -16.51 -7.74
CA ILE A 101 -19.05 -17.37 -6.57
C ILE A 101 -17.94 -18.44 -6.54
N SER A 102 -17.64 -19.07 -7.67
CA SER A 102 -16.56 -20.07 -7.74
C SER A 102 -15.19 -19.46 -7.41
N PHE A 103 -14.94 -18.24 -7.87
CA PHE A 103 -13.74 -17.47 -7.58
C PHE A 103 -13.64 -17.13 -6.07
N MET A 104 -14.73 -16.65 -5.46
CA MET A 104 -14.75 -16.36 -4.02
C MET A 104 -14.53 -17.61 -3.17
N VAL A 105 -15.08 -18.76 -3.57
CA VAL A 105 -14.87 -20.03 -2.85
C VAL A 105 -13.39 -20.41 -2.86
N LEU A 106 -12.72 -20.31 -4.01
CA LEU A 106 -11.28 -20.57 -4.13
C LEU A 106 -10.47 -19.61 -3.24
N PHE A 107 -10.81 -18.32 -3.27
CA PHE A 107 -10.16 -17.30 -2.44
C PHE A 107 -10.32 -17.59 -0.94
N ILE A 108 -11.54 -17.84 -0.48
CA ILE A 108 -11.84 -18.15 0.93
C ILE A 108 -11.10 -19.42 1.37
N PHE A 109 -11.05 -20.44 0.50
CA PHE A 109 -10.32 -21.67 0.79
C PHE A 109 -8.82 -21.43 0.95
N GLY A 110 -8.23 -20.62 0.07
CA GLY A 110 -6.81 -20.22 0.17
C GLY A 110 -6.52 -19.46 1.47
N LEU A 111 -7.38 -18.51 1.84
CA LEU A 111 -7.26 -17.77 3.10
C LEU A 111 -7.39 -18.68 4.32
N TRP A 112 -8.38 -19.59 4.30
CA TRP A 112 -8.57 -20.57 5.36
C TRP A 112 -7.33 -21.46 5.56
N TRP A 113 -6.73 -21.92 4.46
CA TRP A 113 -5.49 -22.69 4.49
C TRP A 113 -4.32 -21.87 5.05
N ALA A 114 -4.15 -20.62 4.62
CA ALA A 114 -3.08 -19.74 5.09
C ALA A 114 -3.15 -19.46 6.60
N ILE A 115 -4.37 -19.32 7.15
CA ILE A 115 -4.60 -19.20 8.59
C ILE A 115 -4.24 -20.51 9.29
N LYS A 116 -4.66 -21.65 8.73
CA LYS A 116 -4.34 -22.98 9.29
C LYS A 116 -2.85 -23.30 9.30
N SER A 117 -2.10 -22.84 8.30
CA SER A 117 -0.66 -23.00 8.20
C SER A 117 0.13 -22.03 9.09
N LYS A 118 -0.57 -21.19 9.89
CA LYS A 118 0.05 -20.17 10.76
C LYS A 118 0.97 -19.21 10.01
N ALA A 119 0.74 -18.99 8.72
CA ALA A 119 1.57 -18.10 7.90
C ALA A 119 1.55 -16.62 8.35
N LEU A 120 0.59 -16.28 9.21
CA LEU A 120 0.40 -14.96 9.82
C LEU A 120 1.07 -14.83 11.20
N GLU A 121 1.54 -15.94 11.78
CA GLU A 121 2.25 -15.92 13.06
C GLU A 121 3.73 -15.62 12.78
N TRP A 122 4.22 -14.53 13.34
CA TRP A 122 5.63 -14.15 13.24
C TRP A 122 6.44 -14.95 14.27
N GLU A 123 7.58 -15.50 13.84
CA GLU A 123 8.54 -16.05 14.80
C GLU A 123 9.05 -14.92 15.72
N LYS A 124 9.13 -15.22 17.02
CA LYS A 124 9.63 -14.31 18.05
C LYS A 124 11.13 -14.15 17.96
#